data_AF-A0A4P7QII7-F1
#
_entry.id   AF-A0A4P7QII7-F1
#
_cell.length_a   1.000
_cell.length_b   1.000
_cell.length_c   1.000
_cell.angle_alpha   90.00
_cell.angle_beta   90.00
_cell.angle_gamma   90.00
#
_symmetry.space_group_name_H-M   'P 1'
#
loop_
_entity.id
_entity.type
_entity.pdbx_description
1 polymer ?
#
loop_
_entity_poly.entity_id
_entity_poly.type
_entity_poly.pdbx_seq_one_letter_code
_entity_poly.pdbx_strand_id
1 'polypeptide(L)'
;MTNHGTNFKAYVDKCIDPQWLSEHVGHPVRPHYLRLKPGTSIAVGYVRNTPAADGAAHGVAEFGWARLLWPDARSKAAKAADKARERGESLRGAWLDGEILFQTGTMLTDPKLIEVLEEAGLSVRSAGELGGVEVLRYNPLRRVVVRKGKQVVRISAAQQLDEDSYRAVGRAVEVAPMIDFQPGGYISTVAYVGAGDLAHGAAAAQGPLHEEAGRMLARLHASAQLAVDTACTDGRVQLEAHAGILDSLDADLAARVRRVAQTLPAVGGERVVLHGDASADQFLYSPTGEVWMTDFDRLCAGPAAMDLGSYLAECGGAAGRALLTGYGELRELPSPHRLAAAKAHSLAARLMGPLRTAQPDWRERVSQGLEQLEQTIAESLRLTPERAQEGE
;
A
#
# COMPACT_ATOMS: atom_id res chain seq x y z
N MET A 1 -9.89 34.49 -8.21
CA MET A 1 -9.71 33.02 -8.32
C MET A 1 -8.23 32.72 -8.16
N THR A 2 -7.83 32.34 -6.95
CA THR A 2 -6.42 32.03 -6.63
C THR A 2 -6.01 30.77 -7.38
N ASN A 3 -4.88 30.83 -8.09
CA ASN A 3 -4.39 29.80 -9.00
C ASN A 3 -3.79 28.61 -8.22
N HIS A 4 -4.65 27.88 -7.49
CA HIS A 4 -4.26 26.79 -6.59
C HIS A 4 -3.57 25.63 -7.32
N GLY A 5 -3.90 25.41 -8.61
CA GLY A 5 -3.36 24.32 -9.41
C GLY A 5 -1.85 24.45 -9.68
N THR A 6 -1.37 25.64 -10.04
CA THR A 6 0.07 25.87 -10.30
C THR A 6 0.92 25.70 -9.04
N ASN A 7 0.40 26.08 -7.88
CA ASN A 7 1.14 25.96 -6.63
C ASN A 7 1.21 24.51 -6.11
N PHE A 8 0.13 23.72 -6.31
CA PHE A 8 0.09 22.34 -5.86
C PHE A 8 1.17 21.47 -6.52
N LYS A 9 1.31 21.55 -7.86
CA LYS A 9 2.34 20.83 -8.61
C LYS A 9 3.75 21.14 -8.10
N ALA A 10 4.07 22.43 -7.98
CA ALA A 10 5.39 22.88 -7.52
C ALA A 10 5.73 22.35 -6.13
N TYR A 11 4.75 22.29 -5.23
CA TYR A 11 4.96 21.73 -3.90
C TYR A 11 5.07 20.21 -3.86
N VAL A 12 4.40 19.49 -4.76
CA VAL A 12 4.64 18.05 -4.91
C VAL A 12 6.07 17.80 -5.35
N ASP A 13 6.57 18.52 -6.36
CA ASP A 13 7.96 18.38 -6.83
C ASP A 13 8.97 18.74 -5.71
N LYS A 14 8.71 19.80 -4.92
CA LYS A 14 9.50 20.14 -3.72
C LYS A 14 9.48 19.06 -2.64
N CYS A 15 8.33 18.43 -2.37
CA CYS A 15 8.22 17.35 -1.38
C CYS A 15 8.95 16.06 -1.80
N ILE A 16 9.19 15.87 -3.09
CA ILE A 16 9.98 14.76 -3.65
C ILE A 16 11.48 15.08 -3.56
N ASP A 17 11.86 16.36 -3.59
CA ASP A 17 13.25 16.80 -3.47
C ASP A 17 13.77 16.60 -2.04
N PRO A 18 14.75 15.68 -1.83
CA PRO A 18 15.31 15.43 -0.51
C PRO A 18 16.07 16.65 0.04
N GLN A 19 16.65 17.50 -0.79
CA GLN A 19 17.35 18.70 -0.34
C GLN A 19 16.35 19.69 0.25
N TRP A 20 15.33 20.06 -0.53
CA TRP A 20 14.28 20.97 -0.06
C TRP A 20 13.61 20.45 1.22
N LEU A 21 13.27 19.16 1.26
CA LEU A 21 12.66 18.56 2.44
C LEU A 21 13.59 18.61 3.66
N SER A 22 14.88 18.31 3.47
CA SER A 22 15.88 18.36 4.55
C SER A 22 16.04 19.76 5.16
N GLU A 23 16.05 20.80 4.32
CA GLU A 23 16.13 22.20 4.78
C GLU A 23 14.92 22.57 5.65
N HIS A 24 13.71 22.16 5.25
CA HIS A 24 12.47 22.50 5.95
C HIS A 24 12.25 21.68 7.22
N VAL A 25 12.66 20.40 7.20
CA VAL A 25 12.66 19.52 8.37
C VAL A 25 13.74 19.96 9.36
N GLY A 26 14.89 20.42 8.87
CA GLY A 26 16.03 20.90 9.67
C GLY A 26 17.17 19.91 9.84
N HIS A 27 17.13 18.78 9.15
CA HIS A 27 18.19 17.78 9.13
C HIS A 27 18.07 16.92 7.85
N PRO A 28 19.14 16.23 7.42
CA PRO A 28 19.10 15.36 6.26
C PRO A 28 18.02 14.28 6.38
N VAL A 29 17.13 14.20 5.39
CA VAL A 29 16.07 13.18 5.26
C VAL A 29 15.87 12.79 3.80
N ARG A 30 15.21 11.67 3.56
CA ARG A 30 14.70 11.27 2.25
C ARG A 30 13.21 11.00 2.31
N PRO A 31 12.40 11.52 1.38
CA PRO A 31 11.00 11.15 1.30
C PRO A 31 10.87 9.69 0.84
N HIS A 32 9.90 8.96 1.39
CA HIS A 32 9.60 7.58 1.01
C HIS A 32 8.11 7.35 0.74
N TYR A 33 7.25 8.32 1.08
CA TYR A 33 5.82 8.19 0.90
C TYR A 33 5.15 9.55 0.68
N LEU A 34 4.19 9.62 -0.25
CA LEU A 34 3.34 10.78 -0.49
C LEU A 34 1.85 10.41 -0.43
N ARG A 35 1.07 11.27 0.23
CA ARG A 35 -0.39 11.28 0.16
C ARG A 35 -0.87 12.65 -0.29
N LEU A 36 -1.52 12.66 -1.45
CA LEU A 36 -1.95 13.87 -2.14
C LEU A 36 -3.45 14.09 -1.99
N LYS A 37 -3.83 15.32 -1.65
CA LYS A 37 -5.21 15.81 -1.69
C LYS A 37 -5.17 17.20 -2.31
N PRO A 38 -5.34 17.32 -3.64
CA PRO A 38 -5.33 18.61 -4.33
C PRO A 38 -6.20 19.66 -3.62
N GLY A 39 -5.68 20.88 -3.48
CA GLY A 39 -6.35 21.99 -2.79
C GLY A 39 -6.52 21.84 -1.27
N THR A 40 -6.12 20.70 -0.68
CA THR A 40 -6.29 20.44 0.76
C THR A 40 -4.95 20.23 1.46
N SER A 41 -4.18 19.24 1.03
CA SER A 41 -2.94 18.88 1.72
C SER A 41 -2.02 17.99 0.89
N ILE A 42 -0.71 18.09 1.16
CA ILE A 42 0.28 17.07 0.83
C ILE A 42 0.79 16.52 2.16
N ALA A 43 0.82 15.20 2.33
CA ALA A 43 1.50 14.57 3.46
C ALA A 43 2.66 13.72 2.94
N VAL A 44 3.80 13.81 3.63
CA VAL A 44 5.06 13.21 3.26
C VAL A 44 5.53 12.33 4.41
N GLY A 45 5.89 11.08 4.12
CA GLY A 45 6.69 10.26 5.01
C GLY A 45 8.15 10.40 4.62
N TYR A 46 9.02 10.55 5.61
CA TYR A 46 10.45 10.58 5.38
C TYR A 46 11.20 9.66 6.34
N VAL A 47 12.40 9.28 5.91
CA VAL A 47 13.37 8.53 6.70
C VAL A 47 14.64 9.36 6.87
N ARG A 48 15.22 9.28 8.07
CA ARG A 48 16.54 9.78 8.41
C ARG A 48 17.39 8.58 8.79
N ASN A 49 18.53 8.41 8.15
CA ASN A 49 19.50 7.41 8.56
C ASN A 49 20.52 8.09 9.48
N THR A 50 20.50 7.75 10.77
CA THR A 50 21.57 8.17 11.69
C THR A 50 22.73 7.19 11.58
N PRO A 51 23.98 7.67 11.41
CA PRO A 51 25.16 6.81 11.47
C PRO A 51 25.17 6.02 12.77
N ALA A 52 25.67 4.79 12.71
CA ALA A 52 25.93 4.00 13.90
C ALA A 52 26.81 4.81 14.87
N ALA A 53 26.47 4.77 16.17
CA ALA A 53 27.44 5.15 17.20
C ALA A 53 28.64 4.19 17.12
N ASP A 54 29.83 4.65 17.54
CA ASP A 54 31.05 3.84 17.51
C ASP A 54 30.81 2.46 18.16
N GLY A 55 30.91 1.40 17.36
CA GLY A 55 30.69 0.01 17.78
C GLY A 55 29.37 -0.65 17.33
N ALA A 56 28.44 0.08 16.71
CA ALA A 56 27.25 -0.52 16.09
C ALA A 56 27.49 -0.88 14.61
N ALA A 57 27.00 -2.05 14.18
CA ALA A 57 27.23 -2.57 12.82
C ALA A 57 26.47 -1.81 11.72
N HIS A 58 25.33 -1.19 12.05
CA HIS A 58 24.45 -0.48 11.12
C HIS A 58 23.83 0.76 11.79
N GLY A 59 23.57 1.80 10.99
CA GLY A 59 22.84 2.99 11.42
C GLY A 59 21.36 2.70 11.72
N VAL A 60 20.69 3.61 12.43
CA VAL A 60 19.27 3.48 12.77
C VAL A 60 18.44 4.32 11.80
N ALA A 61 17.39 3.72 11.23
CA ALA A 61 16.42 4.43 10.41
C ALA A 61 15.35 5.06 11.32
N GLU A 62 15.33 6.38 11.37
CA GLU A 62 14.33 7.17 12.08
C GLU A 62 13.26 7.66 11.10
N PHE A 63 11.99 7.44 11.44
CA PHE A 63 10.86 7.83 10.60
C PHE A 63 10.19 9.10 11.10
N GLY A 64 9.77 9.94 10.17
CA GLY A 64 9.01 11.16 10.46
C GLY A 64 8.06 11.54 9.34
N TRP A 65 7.27 12.57 9.60
CA TRP A 65 6.28 13.05 8.67
C TRP A 65 6.37 14.56 8.50
N ALA A 66 6.07 15.02 7.30
CA ALA A 66 5.81 16.42 7.01
C ALA A 66 4.45 16.55 6.33
N ARG A 67 3.84 17.72 6.41
CA ARG A 67 2.65 18.05 5.62
C ARG A 67 2.60 19.51 5.24
N LEU A 68 2.02 19.77 4.08
CA LEU A 68 1.65 21.09 3.62
C LEU A 68 0.13 21.19 3.66
N LEU A 69 -0.38 22.28 4.24
CA LEU A 69 -1.81 22.52 4.42
C LEU A 69 -2.22 23.80 3.70
N TRP A 70 -3.20 23.66 2.82
CA TRP A 70 -3.87 24.79 2.18
C TRP A 70 -4.82 25.49 3.16
N PRO A 71 -5.26 26.73 2.87
CA PRO A 71 -6.05 27.56 3.79
C PRO A 71 -7.14 26.83 4.57
N ASP A 72 -7.98 26.06 3.87
CA ASP A 72 -9.14 25.38 4.45
C ASP A 72 -8.76 24.25 5.41
N ALA A 73 -7.53 23.75 5.33
CA ALA A 73 -7.02 22.66 6.16
C ALA A 73 -6.15 23.13 7.33
N ARG A 74 -5.83 24.43 7.43
CA ARG A 74 -4.88 24.97 8.43
C ARG A 74 -5.31 24.74 9.88
N SER A 75 -6.62 24.73 10.16
CA SER A 75 -7.15 24.46 11.51
C SER A 75 -6.71 23.09 12.06
N LYS A 76 -6.33 22.15 11.20
CA LYS A 76 -5.79 20.84 11.58
C LYS A 76 -4.36 20.92 12.15
N ALA A 77 -3.62 22.00 11.88
CA ALA A 77 -2.26 22.20 12.37
C ALA A 77 -2.22 22.57 13.84
N ALA A 78 -3.10 23.49 14.27
CA ALA A 78 -3.24 23.89 15.66
C ALA A 78 -3.57 22.67 16.54
N LYS A 79 -4.60 21.91 16.15
CA LYS A 79 -4.98 20.67 16.86
C LYS A 79 -3.83 19.67 16.99
N ALA A 80 -3.01 19.51 15.95
CA ALA A 80 -1.86 18.63 16.00
C ALA A 80 -0.76 19.15 16.95
N ALA A 81 -0.50 20.46 16.92
CA ALA A 81 0.46 21.09 17.82
C ALA A 81 0.01 21.02 19.28
N ASP A 82 -1.30 21.17 19.55
CA ASP A 82 -1.86 21.01 20.89
C ASP A 82 -1.67 19.59 21.42
N LYS A 83 -2.04 18.57 20.64
CA LYS A 83 -1.84 17.16 21.00
C LYS A 83 -0.38 16.80 21.27
N ALA A 84 0.55 17.36 20.49
CA ALA A 84 1.98 17.15 20.71
C ALA A 84 2.42 17.82 22.01
N ARG A 85 1.98 19.06 22.27
CA ARG A 85 2.32 19.82 23.47
C ARG A 85 1.82 19.17 24.76
N GLU A 86 0.61 18.62 24.74
CA GLU A 86 0.06 17.83 25.85
C GLU A 86 0.96 16.64 26.25
N ARG A 87 1.77 16.16 25.30
CA ARG A 87 2.71 15.05 25.48
C ARG A 87 4.16 15.51 25.72
N GLY A 88 4.40 16.81 25.84
CA GLY A 88 5.73 17.40 26.06
C GLY A 88 6.52 17.66 24.78
N GLU A 89 5.90 17.49 23.61
CA GLU A 89 6.54 17.63 22.31
C GLU A 89 6.17 18.95 21.63
N SER A 90 7.02 19.37 20.70
CA SER A 90 6.73 20.52 19.85
C SER A 90 6.94 20.17 18.38
N LEU A 91 5.97 20.57 17.56
CA LEU A 91 6.04 20.40 16.11
C LEU A 91 6.74 21.60 15.49
N ARG A 92 7.56 21.36 14.48
CA ARG A 92 8.15 22.42 13.67
C ARG A 92 7.17 22.80 12.56
N GLY A 93 7.12 24.08 12.22
CA GLY A 93 6.32 24.57 11.10
C GLY A 93 6.86 25.87 10.53
N ALA A 94 6.45 26.18 9.30
CA ALA A 94 6.81 27.39 8.60
C ALA A 94 5.70 27.80 7.64
N TRP A 95 5.55 29.09 7.41
CA TRP A 95 4.70 29.61 6.35
C TRP A 95 5.46 29.58 5.03
N LEU A 96 4.81 29.06 3.99
CA LEU A 96 5.32 28.98 2.62
C LEU A 96 4.43 29.86 1.73
N ASP A 97 5.07 30.73 0.95
CA ASP A 97 4.41 31.73 0.08
C ASP A 97 3.29 32.53 0.77
N GLY A 98 3.37 32.72 2.09
CA GLY A 98 2.37 33.44 2.90
C GLY A 98 1.02 32.72 3.09
N GLU A 99 0.77 31.58 2.42
CA GLU A 99 -0.55 30.93 2.44
C GLU A 99 -0.52 29.44 2.79
N ILE A 100 0.59 28.75 2.57
CA ILE A 100 0.65 27.31 2.80
C ILE A 100 1.40 27.07 4.10
N LEU A 101 0.80 26.29 5.00
CA LEU A 101 1.44 25.95 6.26
C LEU A 101 2.18 24.62 6.11
N PHE A 102 3.50 24.66 6.24
CA PHE A 102 4.33 23.48 6.45
C PHE A 102 4.32 23.11 7.94
N GLN A 103 4.20 21.82 8.24
CA GLN A 103 4.33 21.29 9.59
C GLN A 103 4.98 19.91 9.55
N THR A 104 5.86 19.61 10.49
CA THR A 104 6.63 18.37 10.54
C THR A 104 6.83 17.88 11.98
N GLY A 105 7.04 16.56 12.12
CA GLY A 105 7.30 15.90 13.38
C GLY A 105 7.86 14.49 13.19
N THR A 106 8.20 13.84 14.30
CA THR A 106 8.60 12.43 14.34
C THR A 106 7.40 11.50 14.12
N MET A 107 7.64 10.23 13.81
CA MET A 107 6.59 9.20 13.75
C MET A 107 5.71 9.18 15.01
N LEU A 108 6.32 9.34 16.19
CA LEU A 108 5.63 9.34 17.49
C LEU A 108 4.70 10.54 17.70
N THR A 109 4.85 11.59 16.88
CA THR A 109 4.01 12.80 16.94
C THR A 109 3.04 12.90 15.75
N ASP A 110 2.83 11.81 15.02
CA ASP A 110 1.90 11.79 13.89
C ASP A 110 0.47 12.21 14.32
N PRO A 111 -0.14 13.22 13.68
CA PRO A 111 -1.40 13.81 14.12
C PRO A 111 -2.61 12.87 14.19
N LYS A 112 -2.56 11.74 13.47
CA LYS A 112 -3.63 10.75 13.45
C LYS A 112 -3.28 9.48 14.19
N LEU A 113 -2.01 9.27 14.53
CA LEU A 113 -1.56 8.06 15.21
C LEU A 113 -1.12 8.31 16.64
N ILE A 114 -0.81 9.54 17.06
CA ILE A 114 -0.22 9.85 18.36
C ILE A 114 -0.93 9.23 19.57
N GLU A 115 -2.26 9.22 19.59
CA GLU A 115 -3.07 8.61 20.66
C GLU A 115 -2.94 7.07 20.65
N VAL A 116 -3.15 6.46 19.47
CA VAL A 116 -3.10 5.01 19.31
C VAL A 116 -1.66 4.46 19.46
N LEU A 117 -0.65 5.25 19.11
CA LEU A 117 0.76 4.94 19.35
C LEU A 117 1.02 4.84 20.86
N GLU A 118 0.53 5.80 21.64
CA GLU A 118 0.66 5.83 23.09
C GLU A 118 -0.07 4.63 23.74
N GLU A 119 -1.28 4.30 23.28
CA GLU A 119 -2.03 3.09 23.68
C GLU A 119 -1.27 1.78 23.37
N ALA A 120 -0.51 1.75 22.28
CA ALA A 120 0.36 0.63 21.91
C ALA A 120 1.73 0.63 22.66
N GLY A 121 1.90 1.52 23.64
CA GLY A 121 3.13 1.69 24.42
C GLY A 121 4.28 2.35 23.65
N LEU A 122 4.00 2.95 22.49
CA LEU A 122 4.97 3.68 21.67
C LEU A 122 4.75 5.19 21.86
N SER A 123 5.48 5.79 22.79
CA SER A 123 5.36 7.22 23.08
C SER A 123 6.72 7.89 23.10
N VAL A 124 6.75 9.22 23.02
CA VAL A 124 8.02 9.94 23.15
C VAL A 124 8.58 9.84 24.58
N ARG A 125 7.71 9.68 25.58
CA ARG A 125 8.11 9.46 26.99
C ARG A 125 8.81 8.11 27.18
N SER A 126 8.47 7.11 26.37
CA SER A 126 9.10 5.80 26.33
C SER A 126 10.14 5.66 25.20
N ALA A 127 10.57 6.75 24.55
CA ALA A 127 11.47 6.68 23.41
C ALA A 127 12.82 6.02 23.72
N GLY A 128 13.33 6.18 24.95
CA GLY A 128 14.54 5.49 25.43
C GLY A 128 14.35 3.98 25.64
N GLU A 129 13.11 3.52 25.79
CA GLU A 129 12.72 2.11 25.96
C GLU A 129 12.36 1.45 24.62
N LEU A 130 12.37 2.19 23.51
CA LEU A 130 12.18 1.66 22.15
C LEU A 130 13.35 0.80 21.66
N GLY A 131 14.39 0.59 22.49
CA GLY A 131 15.44 -0.38 22.22
C GLY A 131 14.82 -1.76 21.90
N GLY A 132 14.99 -2.22 20.65
CA GLY A 132 14.41 -3.48 20.17
C GLY A 132 13.07 -3.35 19.42
N VAL A 133 12.60 -2.13 19.14
CA VAL A 133 11.48 -1.87 18.23
C VAL A 133 12.01 -1.53 16.84
N GLU A 134 11.69 -2.37 15.86
CA GLU A 134 12.04 -2.15 14.45
C GLU A 134 10.80 -1.65 13.70
N VAL A 135 10.90 -0.51 13.00
CA VAL A 135 9.80 -0.01 12.17
C VAL A 135 9.83 -0.71 10.82
N LEU A 136 8.85 -1.58 10.57
CA LEU A 136 8.71 -2.32 9.31
C LEU A 136 8.04 -1.47 8.22
N ARG A 137 7.04 -0.67 8.60
CA ARG A 137 6.32 0.21 7.67
C ARG A 137 5.77 1.42 8.37
N TYR A 138 5.92 2.59 7.75
CA TYR A 138 5.28 3.82 8.23
C TYR A 138 4.62 4.58 7.08
N ASN A 139 3.29 4.71 7.15
CA ASN A 139 2.46 5.49 6.23
C ASN A 139 1.81 6.63 7.04
N PRO A 140 2.34 7.86 6.97
CA PRO A 140 1.84 8.98 7.75
C PRO A 140 0.33 9.18 7.64
N LEU A 141 -0.26 9.57 8.76
CA LEU A 141 -1.68 9.82 8.94
C LEU A 141 -2.58 8.59 8.71
N ARG A 142 -2.00 7.38 8.64
CA ARG A 142 -2.73 6.15 8.32
C ARG A 142 -2.34 4.98 9.21
N ARG A 143 -1.08 4.53 9.19
CA ARG A 143 -0.66 3.34 9.94
C ARG A 143 0.85 3.26 10.13
N VAL A 144 1.26 2.61 11.21
CA VAL A 144 2.61 2.08 11.42
C VAL A 144 2.55 0.57 11.68
N VAL A 145 3.56 -0.15 11.20
CA VAL A 145 3.81 -1.55 11.53
C VAL A 145 5.19 -1.62 12.15
N VAL A 146 5.27 -2.16 13.36
CA VAL A 146 6.54 -2.33 14.08
C VAL A 146 6.73 -3.79 14.46
N ARG A 147 7.98 -4.21 14.57
CA ARG A 147 8.37 -5.47 15.16
C ARG A 147 8.91 -5.23 16.57
N LYS A 148 8.40 -6.00 17.53
CA LYS A 148 8.88 -6.05 18.92
C LYS A 148 9.33 -7.49 19.21
N GLY A 149 10.63 -7.76 19.07
CA GLY A 149 11.16 -9.12 19.21
C GLY A 149 10.54 -10.12 18.23
N LYS A 150 9.72 -11.05 18.73
CA LYS A 150 9.02 -12.09 17.94
C LYS A 150 7.57 -11.72 17.60
N GLN A 151 7.20 -10.45 17.71
CA GLN A 151 5.85 -9.96 17.46
C GLN A 151 5.86 -8.85 16.41
N VAL A 152 4.80 -8.76 15.62
CA VAL A 152 4.50 -7.64 14.74
C VAL A 152 3.26 -6.95 15.29
N VAL A 153 3.39 -5.66 15.58
CA VAL A 153 2.30 -4.81 16.08
C VAL A 153 1.93 -3.83 14.97
N ARG A 154 0.65 -3.84 14.59
CA ARG A 154 0.11 -2.95 13.58
C ARG A 154 -0.84 -1.95 14.22
N ILE A 155 -0.57 -0.67 14.00
CA ILE A 155 -1.24 0.46 14.64
C ILE A 155 -1.81 1.35 13.54
N SER A 156 -3.11 1.60 13.58
CA SER A 156 -3.84 2.24 12.48
C SER A 156 -4.75 3.36 12.98
N ALA A 157 -4.87 4.42 12.18
CA ALA A 157 -5.81 5.52 12.40
C ALA A 157 -7.26 5.16 11.97
N ALA A 158 -7.47 3.96 11.43
CA ALA A 158 -8.76 3.42 11.02
C ALA A 158 -8.86 1.96 11.47
N GLN A 159 -10.10 1.49 11.65
CA GLN A 159 -10.37 0.12 12.04
C GLN A 159 -9.77 -0.85 11.02
N GLN A 160 -9.11 -1.87 11.54
CA GLN A 160 -8.53 -2.98 10.80
C GLN A 160 -9.58 -4.09 10.61
N LEU A 161 -9.22 -5.14 9.85
CA LEU A 161 -10.01 -6.38 9.84
C LEU A 161 -10.21 -6.85 11.29
N ASP A 162 -11.46 -7.14 11.64
CA ASP A 162 -11.79 -7.57 13.00
C ASP A 162 -11.21 -8.96 13.31
N GLU A 163 -11.13 -9.27 14.61
CA GLU A 163 -10.53 -10.51 15.09
C GLU A 163 -11.24 -11.76 14.55
N ASP A 164 -12.57 -11.77 14.52
CA ASP A 164 -13.35 -12.93 14.07
C ASP A 164 -13.11 -13.20 12.59
N SER A 165 -13.12 -12.15 11.77
CA SER A 165 -12.79 -12.22 10.35
C SER A 165 -11.34 -12.69 10.13
N TYR A 166 -10.36 -12.18 10.88
CA TYR A 166 -8.97 -12.64 10.79
C TYR A 166 -8.84 -14.13 11.16
N ARG A 167 -9.51 -14.56 12.23
CA ARG A 167 -9.52 -15.98 12.64
C ARG A 167 -10.23 -16.86 11.62
N ALA A 168 -11.29 -16.39 10.99
CA ALA A 168 -11.98 -17.11 9.93
C ALA A 168 -11.08 -17.27 8.69
N VAL A 169 -10.31 -16.25 8.32
CA VAL A 169 -9.29 -16.34 7.26
C VAL A 169 -8.23 -17.39 7.62
N GLY A 170 -7.76 -17.37 8.86
CA GLY A 170 -6.79 -18.36 9.38
C GLY A 170 -7.28 -19.81 9.41
N ARG A 171 -8.58 -20.07 9.20
CA ARG A 171 -9.12 -21.43 9.00
C ARG A 171 -9.03 -21.90 7.54
N ALA A 172 -8.93 -20.96 6.60
CA ALA A 172 -8.83 -21.26 5.17
C ALA A 172 -7.38 -21.33 4.69
N VAL A 173 -6.52 -20.47 5.24
CA VAL A 173 -5.12 -20.33 4.83
C VAL A 173 -4.21 -20.09 6.03
N GLU A 174 -2.95 -20.44 5.87
CA GLU A 174 -1.89 -20.18 6.83
C GLU A 174 -1.64 -18.66 6.96
N VAL A 175 -1.85 -18.14 8.17
CA VAL A 175 -1.61 -16.74 8.53
C VAL A 175 -0.71 -16.65 9.75
N ALA A 176 -0.12 -15.49 9.99
CA ALA A 176 0.62 -15.25 11.23
C ALA A 176 -0.32 -15.44 12.44
N PRO A 177 0.05 -16.24 13.46
CA PRO A 177 -0.77 -16.42 14.65
C PRO A 177 -1.12 -15.10 15.32
N MET A 178 -2.42 -14.84 15.53
CA MET A 178 -2.90 -13.70 16.29
C MET A 178 -2.53 -13.87 17.77
N ILE A 179 -1.83 -12.87 18.32
CA ILE A 179 -1.42 -12.82 19.72
C ILE A 179 -2.40 -11.98 20.52
N ASP A 180 -2.74 -10.79 20.01
CA ASP A 180 -3.63 -9.85 20.69
C ASP A 180 -4.36 -8.97 19.67
N PHE A 181 -5.60 -8.62 19.97
CA PHE A 181 -6.41 -7.71 19.18
C PHE A 181 -7.11 -6.74 20.11
N GLN A 182 -6.78 -5.46 20.03
CA GLN A 182 -7.34 -4.50 20.96
C GLN A 182 -8.79 -4.14 20.61
N PRO A 183 -9.68 -4.03 21.62
CA PRO A 183 -11.03 -3.52 21.42
C PRO A 183 -11.02 -2.20 20.66
N GLY A 184 -11.91 -2.07 19.68
CA GLY A 184 -11.95 -0.92 18.77
C GLY A 184 -11.20 -1.12 17.45
N GLY A 185 -10.32 -2.12 17.36
CA GLY A 185 -9.73 -2.60 16.11
C GLY A 185 -8.67 -1.68 15.50
N TYR A 186 -8.02 -0.85 16.31
CA TYR A 186 -6.96 0.06 15.86
C TYR A 186 -5.55 -0.52 16.04
N ILE A 187 -5.39 -1.49 16.94
CA ILE A 187 -4.12 -2.16 17.25
C ILE A 187 -4.33 -3.67 17.17
N SER A 188 -3.48 -4.34 16.41
CA SER A 188 -3.41 -5.80 16.34
C SER A 188 -1.96 -6.26 16.50
N THR A 189 -1.78 -7.41 17.13
CA THR A 189 -0.47 -8.03 17.34
C THR A 189 -0.51 -9.47 16.86
N VAL A 190 0.41 -9.81 15.95
CA VAL A 190 0.60 -11.17 15.43
C VAL A 190 2.02 -11.64 15.69
N ALA A 191 2.27 -12.94 15.60
CA ALA A 191 3.63 -13.46 15.65
C ALA A 191 4.43 -12.99 14.43
N TYR A 192 5.71 -12.68 14.65
CA TYR A 192 6.65 -12.44 13.56
C TYR A 192 6.99 -13.79 12.91
N VAL A 193 6.60 -13.94 11.64
CA VAL A 193 6.79 -15.16 10.84
C VAL A 193 7.58 -14.84 9.57
N GLY A 194 8.17 -15.88 8.99
CA GLY A 194 8.95 -15.80 7.76
C GLY A 194 10.34 -15.18 7.92
N ALA A 195 11.18 -15.42 6.91
CA ALA A 195 12.51 -14.85 6.74
C ALA A 195 12.56 -13.76 5.64
N GLY A 196 11.46 -13.59 4.91
CA GLY A 196 11.31 -12.64 3.82
C GLY A 196 9.99 -12.89 3.08
N ASP A 197 9.81 -12.22 1.95
CA ASP A 197 8.65 -12.35 1.08
C ASP A 197 8.97 -13.04 -0.26
N LEU A 198 7.95 -13.41 -1.02
CA LEU A 198 8.12 -14.08 -2.32
C LEU A 198 8.41 -13.11 -3.49
N ALA A 199 8.34 -11.79 -3.27
CA ALA A 199 8.64 -10.81 -4.31
C ALA A 199 10.15 -10.61 -4.50
N HIS A 200 10.97 -10.89 -3.48
CA HIS A 200 12.40 -10.54 -3.49
C HIS A 200 13.33 -11.73 -3.15
N GLY A 201 14.62 -11.54 -3.46
CA GLY A 201 15.69 -12.44 -3.05
C GLY A 201 15.61 -13.84 -3.65
N ALA A 202 16.18 -14.81 -2.94
CA ALA A 202 16.23 -16.20 -3.41
C ALA A 202 14.85 -16.87 -3.50
N ALA A 203 13.85 -16.40 -2.74
CA ALA A 203 12.49 -16.93 -2.78
C ALA A 203 11.74 -16.57 -4.06
N ALA A 204 12.04 -15.42 -4.67
CA ALA A 204 11.44 -15.02 -5.95
C ALA A 204 11.67 -16.04 -7.08
N ALA A 205 12.76 -16.83 -7.01
CA ALA A 205 13.08 -17.87 -7.99
C ALA A 205 12.59 -19.27 -7.60
N GLN A 206 12.01 -19.46 -6.41
CA GLN A 206 11.62 -20.76 -5.90
C GLN A 206 10.19 -21.13 -6.32
N GLY A 207 10.06 -21.80 -7.47
CA GLY A 207 8.78 -22.29 -8.00
C GLY A 207 7.85 -22.93 -6.95
N PRO A 208 8.32 -23.86 -6.09
CA PRO A 208 7.46 -24.50 -5.09
C PRO A 208 6.78 -23.55 -4.09
N LEU A 209 7.42 -22.41 -3.75
CA LEU A 209 6.81 -21.41 -2.87
C LEU A 209 5.68 -20.65 -3.57
N HIS A 210 5.84 -20.37 -4.86
CA HIS A 210 4.80 -19.76 -5.69
C HIS A 210 3.64 -20.74 -5.92
N GLU A 211 3.91 -22.03 -6.10
CA GLU A 211 2.86 -23.07 -6.13
C GLU A 211 2.05 -23.08 -4.83
N GLU A 212 2.71 -23.00 -3.66
CA GLU A 212 1.98 -22.93 -2.39
C GLU A 212 1.15 -21.66 -2.28
N ALA A 213 1.67 -20.50 -2.69
CA ALA A 213 0.88 -19.26 -2.76
C ALA A 213 -0.37 -19.43 -3.65
N GLY A 214 -0.25 -20.16 -4.76
CA GLY A 214 -1.37 -20.51 -5.64
C GLY A 214 -2.41 -21.39 -4.94
N ARG A 215 -1.97 -22.44 -4.24
CA ARG A 215 -2.85 -23.29 -3.43
C ARG A 215 -3.55 -22.51 -2.33
N MET A 216 -2.85 -21.61 -1.64
CA MET A 216 -3.44 -20.77 -0.59
C MET A 216 -4.53 -19.85 -1.14
N LEU A 217 -4.30 -19.18 -2.29
CA LEU A 217 -5.36 -18.39 -2.94
C LEU A 217 -6.56 -19.25 -3.33
N ALA A 218 -6.34 -20.47 -3.84
CA ALA A 218 -7.42 -21.39 -4.16
C ALA A 218 -8.23 -21.78 -2.91
N ARG A 219 -7.58 -22.06 -1.78
CA ARG A 219 -8.24 -22.34 -0.49
C ARG A 219 -9.03 -21.14 0.03
N LEU A 220 -8.46 -19.93 -0.02
CA LEU A 220 -9.14 -18.70 0.38
C LEU A 220 -10.41 -18.50 -0.45
N HIS A 221 -10.30 -18.63 -1.77
CA HIS A 221 -11.43 -18.44 -2.68
C HIS A 221 -12.52 -19.52 -2.54
N ALA A 222 -12.18 -20.70 -2.02
CA ALA A 222 -13.15 -21.78 -1.75
C ALA A 222 -13.86 -21.62 -0.39
N SER A 223 -13.44 -20.65 0.44
CA SER A 223 -13.97 -20.47 1.79
C SER A 223 -15.35 -19.82 1.79
N ALA A 224 -16.41 -20.64 1.70
CA ALA A 224 -17.80 -20.19 1.81
C ALA A 224 -18.17 -19.63 3.21
N GLN A 225 -17.34 -19.89 4.22
CA GLN A 225 -17.55 -19.42 5.60
C GLN A 225 -17.17 -17.96 5.81
N LEU A 226 -16.42 -17.37 4.87
CA LEU A 226 -16.04 -15.96 4.91
C LEU A 226 -17.12 -15.13 4.20
N ALA A 227 -17.98 -14.48 4.98
CA ALA A 227 -18.95 -13.53 4.46
C ALA A 227 -18.27 -12.16 4.25
N VAL A 228 -18.02 -11.81 2.99
CA VAL A 228 -17.47 -10.50 2.62
C VAL A 228 -18.43 -9.79 1.68
N ASP A 229 -19.03 -8.70 2.16
CA ASP A 229 -20.01 -7.91 1.42
C ASP A 229 -19.36 -6.87 0.50
N THR A 230 -18.19 -6.36 0.90
CA THR A 230 -17.45 -5.34 0.16
C THR A 230 -16.99 -5.88 -1.20
N ALA A 231 -17.47 -5.27 -2.28
CA ALA A 231 -17.03 -5.61 -3.62
C ALA A 231 -15.57 -5.18 -3.87
N CYS A 232 -14.83 -5.97 -4.65
CA CYS A 232 -13.50 -5.58 -5.11
C CYS A 232 -13.58 -4.26 -5.88
N THR A 233 -12.59 -3.38 -5.70
CA THR A 233 -12.62 -2.08 -6.35
C THR A 233 -12.37 -2.23 -7.86
N ASP A 234 -13.26 -1.63 -8.67
CA ASP A 234 -13.09 -1.54 -10.11
C ASP A 234 -11.87 -0.66 -10.46
N GLY A 235 -11.00 -1.14 -11.35
CA GLY A 235 -9.83 -0.41 -11.83
C GLY A 235 -10.21 0.89 -12.53
N ARG A 236 -11.39 0.98 -13.14
CA ARG A 236 -11.91 2.22 -13.72
C ARG A 236 -12.10 3.31 -12.68
N VAL A 237 -12.63 2.95 -11.50
CA VAL A 237 -12.80 3.87 -10.37
C VAL A 237 -11.45 4.35 -9.86
N GLN A 238 -10.45 3.45 -9.79
CA GLN A 238 -9.08 3.83 -9.41
C GLN A 238 -8.44 4.78 -10.43
N LEU A 239 -8.57 4.50 -11.74
CA LEU A 239 -8.04 5.36 -12.79
C LEU A 239 -8.69 6.75 -12.78
N GLU A 240 -10.00 6.85 -12.55
CA GLU A 240 -10.64 8.16 -12.42
C GLU A 240 -10.14 8.92 -11.18
N ALA A 241 -9.97 8.23 -10.05
CA ALA A 241 -9.37 8.83 -8.86
C ALA A 241 -7.92 9.28 -9.10
N HIS A 242 -7.15 8.54 -9.90
CA HIS A 242 -5.80 8.91 -10.32
C HIS A 242 -5.81 10.13 -11.23
N ALA A 243 -6.69 10.16 -12.23
CA ALA A 243 -6.87 11.29 -13.13
C ALA A 243 -7.24 12.57 -12.37
N GLY A 244 -8.12 12.49 -11.36
CA GLY A 244 -8.46 13.65 -10.52
C GLY A 244 -7.27 14.23 -9.73
N ILE A 245 -6.29 13.41 -9.34
CA ILE A 245 -5.04 13.91 -8.77
C ILE A 245 -4.16 14.54 -9.86
N LEU A 246 -4.07 13.87 -11.01
CA LEU A 246 -3.26 14.31 -12.15
C LEU A 246 -3.75 15.61 -12.78
N ASP A 247 -5.04 15.95 -12.69
CA ASP A 247 -5.56 17.26 -13.16
C ASP A 247 -4.78 18.44 -12.55
N SER A 248 -4.26 18.28 -11.32
CA SER A 248 -3.46 19.30 -10.63
C SER A 248 -1.95 19.16 -10.83
N LEU A 249 -1.48 18.17 -11.58
CA LEU A 249 -0.05 17.83 -11.73
C LEU A 249 0.41 17.76 -13.19
N ASP A 250 -0.40 17.15 -14.05
CA ASP A 250 -0.15 16.84 -15.45
C ASP A 250 -1.49 16.53 -16.17
N ALA A 251 -2.08 17.54 -16.82
CA ALA A 251 -3.41 17.45 -17.43
C ALA A 251 -3.44 16.51 -18.66
N ASP A 252 -2.34 16.41 -19.41
CA ASP A 252 -2.24 15.52 -20.56
C ASP A 252 -2.20 14.06 -20.11
N LEU A 253 -1.43 13.77 -19.06
CA LEU A 253 -1.42 12.45 -18.45
C LEU A 253 -2.77 12.11 -17.82
N ALA A 254 -3.44 13.07 -17.16
CA ALA A 254 -4.80 12.88 -16.65
C ALA A 254 -5.79 12.51 -17.76
N ALA A 255 -5.76 13.22 -18.88
CA ALA A 255 -6.60 12.94 -20.04
C ALA A 255 -6.32 11.56 -20.63
N ARG A 256 -5.04 11.14 -20.70
CA ARG A 256 -4.66 9.80 -21.16
C ARG A 256 -5.17 8.71 -20.22
N VAL A 257 -5.02 8.87 -18.91
CA VAL A 257 -5.54 7.94 -17.89
C VAL A 257 -7.04 7.74 -18.04
N ARG A 258 -7.82 8.82 -18.26
CA ARG A 258 -9.27 8.72 -18.49
C ARG A 258 -9.62 7.96 -19.76
N ARG A 259 -8.88 8.17 -20.86
CA ARG A 259 -9.07 7.40 -22.11
C ARG A 259 -8.84 5.91 -21.88
N VAL A 260 -7.77 5.54 -21.16
CA VAL A 260 -7.48 4.13 -20.85
C VAL A 260 -8.53 3.52 -19.91
N ALA A 261 -9.09 4.30 -18.97
CA ALA A 261 -10.16 3.84 -18.10
C ALA A 261 -11.42 3.41 -18.89
N GLN A 262 -11.74 4.11 -19.98
CA GLN A 262 -12.87 3.78 -20.86
C GLN A 262 -12.67 2.47 -21.61
N THR A 263 -11.42 2.04 -21.82
CA THR A 263 -11.08 0.81 -22.55
C THR A 263 -10.81 -0.38 -21.64
N LEU A 264 -10.78 -0.20 -20.31
CA LEU A 264 -10.49 -1.27 -19.37
C LEU A 264 -11.60 -2.34 -19.42
N PRO A 265 -11.29 -3.62 -19.72
CA PRO A 265 -12.29 -4.67 -19.85
C PRO A 265 -12.82 -5.10 -18.48
N ALA A 266 -14.11 -5.44 -18.39
CA ALA A 266 -14.67 -5.96 -17.15
C ALA A 266 -14.15 -7.38 -16.87
N VAL A 267 -13.91 -7.70 -15.60
CA VAL A 267 -13.56 -9.05 -15.16
C VAL A 267 -14.83 -9.77 -14.73
N GLY A 268 -15.20 -10.83 -15.46
CA GLY A 268 -16.32 -11.71 -15.11
C GLY A 268 -15.87 -12.98 -14.37
N GLY A 269 -16.80 -13.63 -13.68
CA GLY A 269 -16.56 -14.91 -13.00
C GLY A 269 -17.45 -15.08 -11.77
N GLU A 270 -17.35 -16.25 -11.15
CA GLU A 270 -17.96 -16.52 -9.85
C GLU A 270 -17.45 -15.53 -8.79
N ARG A 271 -18.35 -15.01 -7.96
CA ARG A 271 -18.01 -14.13 -6.85
C ARG A 271 -17.51 -14.97 -5.67
N VAL A 272 -16.23 -14.83 -5.35
CA VAL A 272 -15.57 -15.48 -4.21
C VAL A 272 -14.96 -14.44 -3.29
N VAL A 273 -14.53 -14.86 -2.11
CA VAL A 273 -13.72 -14.03 -1.21
C VAL A 273 -12.33 -13.89 -1.80
N LEU A 274 -11.85 -12.65 -1.83
CA LEU A 274 -10.55 -12.27 -2.39
C LEU A 274 -9.71 -11.62 -1.28
N HIS A 275 -8.40 -11.83 -1.37
CA HIS A 275 -7.40 -11.05 -0.65
C HIS A 275 -7.51 -9.56 -1.00
N GLY A 276 -7.72 -9.25 -2.29
CA GLY A 276 -7.93 -7.89 -2.81
C GLY A 276 -6.65 -7.07 -3.04
N ASP A 277 -5.49 -7.67 -2.78
CA ASP A 277 -4.15 -7.16 -3.10
C ASP A 277 -3.14 -8.30 -3.15
N ALA A 278 -3.53 -9.45 -3.71
CA ALA A 278 -2.66 -10.63 -3.74
C ALA A 278 -1.45 -10.36 -4.65
N SER A 279 -0.31 -10.00 -4.06
CA SER A 279 1.00 -9.86 -4.70
C SER A 279 2.02 -10.66 -3.92
N ALA A 280 3.16 -10.99 -4.54
CA ALA A 280 4.15 -11.89 -3.93
C ALA A 280 4.75 -11.36 -2.62
N ASP A 281 4.75 -10.04 -2.41
CA ASP A 281 5.17 -9.42 -1.14
C ASP A 281 4.19 -9.69 0.02
N GLN A 282 2.96 -10.12 -0.27
CA GLN A 282 1.96 -10.53 0.74
C GLN A 282 2.08 -11.99 1.16
N PHE A 283 3.08 -12.70 0.65
CA PHE A 283 3.37 -14.09 1.01
C PHE A 283 4.75 -14.14 1.64
N LEU A 284 4.78 -14.45 2.94
CA LEU A 284 6.01 -14.62 3.71
C LEU A 284 6.42 -16.08 3.67
N TYR A 285 7.71 -16.36 3.63
CA TYR A 285 8.21 -17.74 3.57
C TYR A 285 9.21 -18.06 4.69
N SER A 286 9.26 -19.31 5.14
CA SER A 286 10.35 -19.81 5.98
C SER A 286 11.43 -20.49 5.14
N PRO A 287 12.69 -20.54 5.62
CA PRO A 287 13.74 -21.33 4.96
C PRO A 287 13.43 -22.82 4.88
N THR A 288 12.48 -23.31 5.68
CA THR A 288 11.99 -24.69 5.70
C THR A 288 10.83 -24.94 4.73
N GLY A 289 10.37 -23.91 4.00
CA GLY A 289 9.40 -24.03 2.92
C GLY A 289 7.95 -23.74 3.30
N GLU A 290 7.68 -23.28 4.52
CA GLU A 290 6.33 -22.85 4.92
C GLU A 290 6.02 -21.49 4.31
N VAL A 291 4.75 -21.23 4.03
CA VAL A 291 4.27 -19.96 3.47
C VAL A 291 3.12 -19.42 4.33
N TRP A 292 3.12 -18.11 4.58
CA TRP A 292 2.05 -17.40 5.28
C TRP A 292 1.54 -16.25 4.43
N MET A 293 0.23 -16.03 4.44
CA MET A 293 -0.41 -14.88 3.79
C MET A 293 -0.64 -13.74 4.80
N THR A 294 -0.48 -12.48 4.35
CA THR A 294 -0.56 -11.28 5.20
C THR A 294 -1.27 -10.11 4.51
N ASP A 295 -1.62 -9.05 5.26
CA ASP A 295 -2.32 -7.81 4.84
C ASP A 295 -3.72 -7.99 4.21
N PHE A 296 -4.65 -8.56 4.98
CA PHE A 296 -6.07 -8.72 4.62
C PHE A 296 -6.93 -7.44 4.70
N ASP A 297 -6.33 -6.24 4.67
CA ASP A 297 -7.08 -4.97 4.75
C ASP A 297 -7.99 -4.71 3.55
N ARG A 298 -7.69 -5.36 2.44
CA ARG A 298 -8.41 -5.21 1.18
C ARG A 298 -9.29 -6.42 0.89
N LEU A 299 -9.54 -7.25 1.91
CA LEU A 299 -10.45 -8.38 1.80
C LEU A 299 -11.77 -7.89 1.20
N CYS A 300 -12.13 -8.49 0.08
CA CYS A 300 -13.28 -8.08 -0.70
C CYS A 300 -13.86 -9.32 -1.38
N ALA A 301 -14.88 -9.12 -2.20
CA ALA A 301 -15.45 -10.19 -2.98
C ALA A 301 -15.58 -9.81 -4.45
N GLY A 302 -15.32 -10.78 -5.31
CA GLY A 302 -15.29 -10.61 -6.75
C GLY A 302 -14.78 -11.86 -7.47
N PRO A 303 -14.50 -11.76 -8.78
CA PRO A 303 -13.95 -12.87 -9.54
C PRO A 303 -12.57 -13.28 -9.03
N ALA A 304 -12.34 -14.58 -8.86
CA ALA A 304 -11.03 -15.15 -8.48
C ALA A 304 -9.87 -14.66 -9.34
N ALA A 305 -10.15 -14.34 -10.61
CA ALA A 305 -9.18 -13.77 -11.53
C ALA A 305 -8.54 -12.48 -11.01
N MET A 306 -9.22 -11.68 -10.18
CA MET A 306 -8.69 -10.43 -9.64
C MET A 306 -7.42 -10.63 -8.79
N ASP A 307 -7.42 -11.62 -7.88
CA ASP A 307 -6.24 -11.93 -7.08
C ASP A 307 -5.12 -12.55 -7.93
N LEU A 308 -5.45 -13.48 -8.84
CA LEU A 308 -4.47 -14.06 -9.74
C LEU A 308 -3.84 -13.02 -10.67
N GLY A 309 -4.65 -12.14 -11.24
CA GLY A 309 -4.20 -11.02 -12.07
C GLY A 309 -3.34 -10.03 -11.28
N SER A 310 -3.68 -9.79 -10.01
CA SER A 310 -2.87 -8.99 -9.10
C SER A 310 -1.48 -9.57 -8.88
N TYR A 311 -1.37 -10.89 -8.73
CA TYR A 311 -0.10 -11.56 -8.53
C TYR A 311 0.73 -11.57 -9.83
N LEU A 312 0.09 -11.89 -10.95
CA LEU A 312 0.71 -11.94 -12.28
C LEU A 312 1.13 -10.57 -12.82
N ALA A 313 0.61 -9.47 -12.25
CA ALA A 313 1.06 -8.12 -12.56
C ALA A 313 2.50 -7.86 -12.10
N GLU A 314 2.94 -8.51 -11.02
CA GLU A 314 4.26 -8.33 -10.43
C GLU A 314 5.19 -9.52 -10.69
N CYS A 315 4.64 -10.74 -10.69
CA CYS A 315 5.41 -11.97 -10.87
C CYS A 315 4.99 -12.68 -12.16
N GLY A 316 5.65 -12.32 -13.27
CA GLY A 316 5.54 -13.01 -14.55
C GLY A 316 6.44 -14.25 -14.66
N GLY A 317 6.54 -14.81 -15.86
CA GLY A 317 7.52 -15.85 -16.17
C GLY A 317 7.33 -17.15 -15.40
N ALA A 318 8.41 -17.69 -14.82
CA ALA A 318 8.39 -18.97 -14.11
C ALA A 318 7.59 -18.91 -12.80
N ALA A 319 7.73 -17.82 -12.03
CA ALA A 319 6.99 -17.60 -10.79
C ALA A 319 5.47 -17.56 -11.03
N GLY A 320 5.03 -16.75 -12.00
CA GLY A 320 3.61 -16.69 -12.36
C GLY A 320 3.04 -18.02 -12.85
N ARG A 321 3.81 -18.81 -13.61
CA ARG A 321 3.38 -20.16 -14.02
C ARG A 321 3.26 -21.10 -12.81
N ALA A 322 4.22 -21.07 -11.90
CA ALA A 322 4.21 -21.88 -10.69
C ALA A 322 3.00 -21.56 -9.80
N LEU A 323 2.67 -20.28 -9.62
CA LEU A 323 1.43 -19.84 -8.97
C LEU A 323 0.19 -20.47 -9.60
N LEU A 324 0.06 -20.37 -10.93
CA LEU A 324 -1.10 -20.93 -11.64
C LEU A 324 -1.15 -22.46 -11.57
N THR A 325 -0.01 -23.14 -11.59
CA THR A 325 0.07 -24.59 -11.37
C THR A 325 -0.54 -24.95 -10.02
N GLY A 326 -0.04 -24.35 -8.93
CA GLY A 326 -0.55 -24.64 -7.59
C GLY A 326 -2.01 -24.26 -7.39
N TYR A 327 -2.48 -23.14 -7.97
CA TYR A 327 -3.90 -22.79 -7.95
C TYR A 327 -4.76 -23.84 -8.68
N GLY A 328 -4.30 -24.28 -9.86
CA GLY A 328 -4.97 -25.24 -10.74
C GLY A 328 -5.15 -26.63 -10.15
N GLU A 329 -4.37 -27.00 -9.13
CA GLU A 329 -4.51 -28.27 -8.41
C GLU A 329 -5.80 -28.33 -7.58
N LEU A 330 -6.32 -27.18 -7.14
CA LEU A 330 -7.45 -27.10 -6.20
C LEU A 330 -8.69 -26.44 -6.81
N ARG A 331 -8.51 -25.57 -7.81
CA ARG A 331 -9.63 -24.88 -8.48
C ARG A 331 -9.37 -24.72 -9.97
N GLU A 332 -10.45 -24.69 -10.74
CA GLU A 332 -10.37 -24.40 -12.18
C GLU A 332 -9.75 -23.01 -12.42
N LEU A 333 -8.82 -22.95 -13.37
CA LEU A 333 -8.15 -21.70 -13.73
C LEU A 333 -9.10 -20.78 -14.51
N PRO A 334 -9.15 -19.48 -14.18
CA PRO A 334 -9.81 -18.52 -15.04
C PRO A 334 -9.19 -18.52 -16.44
N SER A 335 -10.02 -18.35 -17.47
CA SER A 335 -9.56 -18.27 -18.87
C SER A 335 -8.46 -17.21 -19.06
N PRO A 336 -7.53 -17.37 -20.02
CA PRO A 336 -6.45 -16.40 -20.27
C PRO A 336 -6.91 -14.95 -20.43
N HIS A 337 -8.00 -14.69 -21.17
CA HIS A 337 -8.56 -13.33 -21.32
C HIS A 337 -8.96 -12.69 -19.98
N ARG A 338 -9.55 -13.47 -19.06
CA ARG A 338 -9.96 -12.99 -17.73
C ARG A 338 -8.75 -12.69 -16.84
N LEU A 339 -7.70 -13.51 -16.91
CA LEU A 339 -6.44 -13.25 -16.21
C LEU A 339 -5.77 -11.96 -16.74
N ALA A 340 -5.75 -11.76 -18.06
CA ALA A 340 -5.22 -10.54 -18.66
C ALA A 340 -6.05 -9.30 -18.27
N ALA A 341 -7.38 -9.40 -18.27
CA ALA A 341 -8.26 -8.31 -17.82
C ALA A 341 -8.02 -7.97 -16.34
N ALA A 342 -7.93 -8.98 -15.47
CA ALA A 342 -7.63 -8.77 -14.06
C ALA A 342 -6.24 -8.19 -13.80
N LYS A 343 -5.23 -8.61 -14.58
CA LYS A 343 -3.89 -8.01 -14.56
C LYS A 343 -3.95 -6.53 -14.92
N ALA A 344 -4.73 -6.16 -15.94
CA ALA A 344 -4.95 -4.75 -16.29
C ALA A 344 -5.61 -3.97 -15.13
N HIS A 345 -6.60 -4.54 -14.44
CA HIS A 345 -7.19 -3.92 -13.25
C HIS A 345 -6.18 -3.71 -12.11
N SER A 346 -5.26 -4.67 -11.91
CA SER A 346 -4.19 -4.54 -10.92
C SER A 346 -3.19 -3.43 -11.28
N LEU A 347 -2.73 -3.39 -12.53
CA LEU A 347 -1.86 -2.32 -13.04
C LEU A 347 -2.53 -0.94 -12.89
N ALA A 348 -3.82 -0.86 -13.19
CA ALA A 348 -4.62 0.35 -13.00
C ALA A 348 -4.62 0.84 -11.54
N ALA A 349 -4.78 -0.06 -10.57
CA ALA A 349 -4.80 0.29 -9.14
C ALA A 349 -3.43 0.74 -8.60
N ARG A 350 -2.34 0.31 -9.25
CA ARG A 350 -0.94 0.59 -8.86
C ARG A 350 -0.30 1.70 -9.68
N LEU A 351 -0.97 2.24 -10.70
CA LEU A 351 -0.44 3.20 -11.65
C LEU A 351 0.27 4.39 -10.98
N MET A 352 -0.30 4.95 -9.91
CA MET A 352 0.29 6.09 -9.18
C MET A 352 1.35 5.70 -8.14
N GLY A 353 1.78 4.44 -8.10
CA GLY A 353 2.81 3.90 -7.21
C GLY A 353 4.09 4.74 -7.17
N PRO A 354 4.72 5.07 -8.32
CA PRO A 354 5.94 5.89 -8.36
C PRO A 354 5.80 7.25 -7.68
N LEU A 355 4.66 7.92 -7.86
CA LEU A 355 4.40 9.18 -7.17
C LEU A 355 4.15 8.96 -5.67
N ARG A 356 3.40 7.92 -5.30
CA ARG A 356 3.15 7.58 -3.90
C ARG A 356 4.43 7.22 -3.14
N THR A 357 5.47 6.72 -3.81
CA THR A 357 6.77 6.40 -3.21
C THR A 357 7.81 7.51 -3.40
N ALA A 358 7.37 8.71 -3.80
CA ALA A 358 8.21 9.89 -3.97
C ALA A 358 9.38 9.71 -4.96
N GLN A 359 9.16 9.00 -6.06
CA GLN A 359 10.19 8.84 -7.10
C GLN A 359 10.30 10.14 -7.93
N PRO A 360 11.52 10.72 -8.13
CA PRO A 360 11.69 11.95 -8.90
C PRO A 360 11.24 11.87 -10.36
N ASP A 361 11.42 10.70 -10.97
CA ASP A 361 11.05 10.35 -12.35
C ASP A 361 9.61 9.80 -12.46
N TRP A 362 8.74 10.07 -11.47
CA TRP A 362 7.40 9.47 -11.39
C TRP A 362 6.56 9.69 -12.65
N ARG A 363 6.67 10.83 -13.35
CA ARG A 363 5.89 11.12 -14.57
C ARG A 363 6.22 10.13 -15.69
N GLU A 364 7.51 9.86 -15.87
CA GLU A 364 8.00 8.90 -16.84
C GLU A 364 7.52 7.50 -16.47
N ARG A 365 7.67 7.10 -15.21
CA ARG A 365 7.25 5.78 -14.74
C ARG A 365 5.74 5.55 -14.78
N VAL A 366 4.95 6.57 -14.47
CA VAL A 366 3.48 6.51 -14.64
C VAL A 366 3.13 6.38 -16.12
N SER A 367 3.83 7.07 -17.01
CA SER A 367 3.63 6.96 -18.46
C SER A 367 3.98 5.56 -18.97
N GLN A 368 5.11 4.99 -18.53
CA GLN A 368 5.52 3.61 -18.84
C GLN A 368 4.51 2.58 -18.28
N GLY A 369 4.03 2.78 -17.05
CA GLY A 369 2.99 1.93 -16.46
C GLY A 369 1.67 2.00 -17.23
N LEU A 370 1.35 3.17 -17.80
CA LEU A 370 0.17 3.34 -18.64
C LEU A 370 0.32 2.64 -20.00
N GLU A 371 1.52 2.65 -20.59
CA GLU A 371 1.83 1.87 -21.80
C GLU A 371 1.70 0.36 -21.54
N GLN A 372 2.21 -0.12 -20.39
CA GLN A 372 2.06 -1.51 -19.98
C GLN A 372 0.59 -1.89 -19.79
N LEU A 373 -0.20 -0.99 -19.19
CA LEU A 373 -1.64 -1.18 -19.01
C LEU A 373 -2.37 -1.27 -20.37
N GLU A 374 -2.10 -0.34 -21.30
CA GLU A 374 -2.66 -0.34 -22.66
C GLU A 374 -2.30 -1.64 -23.41
N GLN A 375 -1.06 -2.11 -23.31
CA GLN A 375 -0.62 -3.38 -23.90
C GLN A 375 -1.37 -4.59 -23.31
N THR A 376 -1.56 -4.59 -21.99
CA THR A 376 -2.27 -5.67 -21.28
C THR A 376 -3.76 -5.69 -21.64
N ILE A 377 -4.38 -4.52 -21.82
CA ILE A 377 -5.76 -4.39 -22.33
C ILE A 377 -5.84 -4.96 -23.75
N ALA A 378 -4.93 -4.59 -24.63
CA ALA A 378 -4.89 -5.09 -26.01
C ALA A 378 -4.64 -6.61 -26.07
N GLU A 379 -3.83 -7.17 -25.18
CA GLU A 379 -3.67 -8.62 -25.01
C GLU A 379 -4.98 -9.29 -24.58
N SER A 380 -5.66 -8.77 -23.56
CA SER A 380 -6.95 -9.29 -23.10
C SER A 380 -7.99 -9.33 -24.23
N LEU A 381 -8.10 -8.26 -25.01
CA LEU A 381 -9.03 -8.19 -26.14
C LEU A 381 -8.69 -9.23 -27.23
N ARG A 382 -7.40 -9.44 -27.54
CA ARG A 382 -6.97 -10.49 -28.49
C ARG A 382 -7.25 -11.91 -28.01
N LEU A 383 -7.18 -12.14 -26.70
CA LEU A 383 -7.46 -13.43 -26.07
C LEU A 383 -8.96 -13.68 -25.84
N THR A 384 -9.81 -12.68 -26.11
CA THR A 384 -11.26 -12.86 -26.01
C THR A 384 -11.65 -13.87 -27.07
N PRO A 385 -12.29 -14.99 -26.72
CA PRO A 385 -12.78 -15.92 -27.73
C PRO A 385 -13.66 -15.14 -28.70
N GLU A 386 -13.43 -15.26 -30.00
CA GLU A 386 -14.43 -14.87 -30.98
C GLU A 386 -15.72 -15.53 -30.50
N ARG A 387 -16.75 -14.73 -30.21
CA ARG A 387 -18.07 -15.29 -29.94
C ARG A 387 -18.30 -16.30 -31.05
N ALA A 388 -18.49 -17.55 -30.70
CA ALA A 388 -19.04 -18.51 -31.63
C ALA A 388 -20.18 -17.77 -32.34
N GLN A 389 -20.07 -17.68 -33.65
CA GLN A 389 -21.21 -17.41 -34.52
C GLN A 389 -22.20 -18.57 -34.31
N GLU A 390 -22.85 -18.60 -33.15
CA GLU A 390 -24.19 -19.15 -32.98
C GLU A 390 -25.09 -18.00 -33.46
N GLY A 391 -25.68 -17.98 -34.65
CA GLY A 391 -26.03 -19.12 -35.49
C GLY A 391 -27.41 -19.62 -35.12
N GLU A 392 -28.42 -18.74 -35.08
CA GLU A 392 -29.75 -18.92 -35.70
C GLU A 392 -30.56 -17.60 -35.69
#